data_AF-A0A9P7WZX6-F1
#
_entry.id   AF-A0A9P7WZX6-F1
#
_cell.length_a   1.000
_cell.length_b   1.000
_cell.length_c   1.000
_cell.angle_alpha   90.00
_cell.angle_beta   90.00
_cell.angle_gamma   90.00
#
_symmetry.space_group_name_H-M   'P 1'
#
loop_
_entity.id
_entity.type
_entity.pdbx_description
1 polymer ?
#
loop_
_entity_poly.entity_id
_entity_poly.type
_entity_poly.pdbx_seq_one_letter_code
_entity_poly.pdbx_strand_id
1 'polypeptide(L)'
;MKFTDGPWFKAKGVVLSPSVEVVNVTSPKDDELELMVATRHIATRGDTLNGAMLTVNLSSPCDDILKIKLTHFKGQKPRGPNFELFPDGAPPNPSIKIDNPNPSSTILPEPIPEPITFSTGSLSARIDTSSKSYGVTFSHGTQYLTSIERKGQAVIDAPYQLTLQQASEASCVANQIDPSIGVTEDERGRGQMIRYMLNEMGLSVGETIYGLGERFGPLVKNGQQVSCWNEDGGTASQQAYKCVPFYLSSKGYGLFVNHPEEVDFEIGCEKCSRVGFSVRGESLEYFVIGGGSMKAVLSNYTKLTGRPGLPPTWTFGLWMTTSFTTSYDQKTVSGFLQQMKKRDCPVRVLHLDCFWMKRYDWCSFTFDPEMFPDPKAYLAHVKKEYDVKVCLWINPYISQHSIMFDEGMAHDYLLKRTNGDIWQWDMWQPGCAIVDFTNPAACEWYTSKLATLIDMGVDALKTDFAERIPHLGVKYFDGSDARRVHEFVFR
;
A
#
# COMPACT_ATOMS: atom_id res chain seq x y z
N MET A 1 -9.77 -3.95 11.02
CA MET A 1 -10.84 -4.95 11.20
C MET A 1 -10.78 -5.51 12.60
N LYS A 2 -11.92 -5.51 13.31
CA LYS A 2 -12.03 -6.06 14.67
C LYS A 2 -12.44 -7.52 14.66
N PHE A 3 -11.66 -8.37 15.33
CA PHE A 3 -11.91 -9.80 15.42
C PHE A 3 -12.41 -10.24 16.80
N THR A 4 -12.37 -9.33 17.77
CA THR A 4 -12.82 -9.53 19.14
C THR A 4 -14.05 -8.68 19.47
N ASP A 5 -14.79 -9.11 20.49
CA ASP A 5 -15.88 -8.36 21.12
C ASP A 5 -15.51 -8.14 22.58
N GLY A 6 -14.72 -7.08 22.79
CA GLY A 6 -14.05 -6.80 24.06
C GLY A 6 -12.99 -7.85 24.42
N PRO A 7 -12.52 -7.86 25.68
CA PRO A 7 -11.41 -8.72 26.09
C PRO A 7 -11.79 -10.20 26.29
N TRP A 8 -13.10 -10.51 26.35
CA TRP A 8 -13.59 -11.83 26.77
C TRP A 8 -14.13 -12.68 25.61
N PHE A 9 -14.60 -12.03 24.54
CA PHE A 9 -15.29 -12.71 23.45
C PHE A 9 -14.60 -12.45 22.11
N LYS A 10 -14.80 -13.38 21.19
CA LYS A 10 -14.50 -13.17 19.77
C LYS A 10 -15.71 -12.51 19.12
N ALA A 11 -15.51 -11.75 18.05
CA ALA A 11 -16.62 -11.27 17.25
C ALA A 11 -17.48 -12.46 16.74
N LYS A 12 -18.78 -12.23 16.57
CA LYS A 12 -19.75 -13.29 16.25
C LYS A 12 -19.35 -14.03 14.97
N GLY A 13 -19.26 -15.36 15.06
CA GLY A 13 -18.92 -16.24 13.93
C GLY A 13 -17.43 -16.35 13.63
N VAL A 14 -16.56 -15.58 14.28
CA VAL A 14 -15.11 -15.65 14.07
C VAL A 14 -14.50 -16.91 14.68
N VAL A 15 -13.72 -17.63 13.87
CA VAL A 15 -12.82 -18.70 14.32
C VAL A 15 -11.42 -18.12 14.39
N LEU A 16 -10.77 -18.26 15.55
CA LEU A 16 -9.47 -17.67 15.84
C LEU A 16 -8.53 -18.78 16.30
N SER A 17 -7.44 -18.94 15.57
CA SER A 17 -6.39 -19.93 15.79
C SER A 17 -5.09 -19.19 16.16
N PRO A 18 -4.88 -18.85 17.46
CA PRO A 18 -3.79 -17.99 17.88
C PRO A 18 -2.50 -18.77 18.07
N SER A 19 -1.34 -18.15 17.87
CA SER A 19 -0.03 -18.73 18.17
C SER A 19 0.14 -19.02 19.67
N VAL A 20 0.49 -20.26 20.04
CA VAL A 20 0.58 -20.71 21.44
C VAL A 20 1.98 -21.15 21.83
N GLU A 21 2.62 -22.05 21.07
CA GLU A 21 3.95 -22.57 21.41
C GLU A 21 4.71 -23.06 20.18
N VAL A 22 6.04 -23.01 20.25
CA VAL A 22 6.95 -23.52 19.22
C VAL A 22 7.04 -25.04 19.35
N VAL A 23 6.79 -25.76 18.26
CA VAL A 23 6.85 -27.23 18.24
C VAL A 23 8.05 -27.75 17.46
N ASN A 24 8.60 -26.94 16.56
CA ASN A 24 9.80 -27.28 15.81
C ASN A 24 10.51 -26.00 15.37
N VAL A 25 11.83 -26.10 15.26
CA VAL A 25 12.71 -25.02 14.82
C VAL A 25 13.68 -25.60 13.80
N THR A 26 13.79 -24.91 12.66
CA THR A 26 14.73 -25.26 11.61
C THR A 26 15.45 -24.00 11.16
N SER A 27 16.67 -24.15 10.65
CA SER A 27 17.41 -23.09 9.96
C SER A 27 17.59 -23.53 8.50
N PRO A 28 16.67 -23.16 7.58
CA PRO A 28 16.74 -23.59 6.18
C PRO A 28 18.04 -23.14 5.49
N LYS A 29 18.60 -22.03 5.96
CA LYS A 29 19.92 -21.49 5.62
C LYS A 29 20.58 -20.97 6.90
N ASP A 30 21.88 -20.70 6.85
CA ASP A 30 22.63 -20.18 8.00
C ASP A 30 22.13 -18.80 8.48
N ASP A 31 21.40 -18.08 7.63
CA ASP A 31 20.88 -16.73 7.83
C ASP A 31 19.35 -16.63 7.94
N GLU A 32 18.65 -17.77 7.99
CA GLU A 32 17.19 -17.85 8.08
C GLU A 32 16.76 -18.74 9.24
N LEU A 33 15.71 -18.33 9.96
CA LEU A 33 15.09 -19.11 11.03
C LEU A 33 13.65 -19.42 10.65
N GLU A 34 13.24 -20.69 10.74
CA GLU A 34 11.85 -21.13 10.57
C GLU A 34 11.34 -21.78 11.85
N LEU A 35 10.21 -21.29 12.34
CA LEU A 35 9.50 -21.82 13.49
C LEU A 35 8.19 -22.46 13.03
N MET A 36 7.93 -23.68 13.46
CA MET A 36 6.60 -24.24 13.45
C MET A 36 5.92 -23.90 14.78
N VAL A 37 4.84 -23.13 14.71
CA VAL A 37 4.13 -22.63 15.89
C VAL A 37 2.71 -23.19 15.92
N ALA A 38 2.42 -23.96 16.96
CA ALA A 38 1.11 -24.56 17.15
C ALA A 38 0.08 -23.52 17.61
N THR A 39 -1.15 -23.67 17.13
CA THR A 39 -2.25 -22.76 17.52
C THR A 39 -3.02 -23.22 18.76
N ARG A 40 -2.49 -24.24 19.44
CA ARG A 40 -2.97 -24.80 20.71
C ARG A 40 -1.81 -25.45 21.46
N HIS A 41 -2.04 -25.81 22.72
CA HIS A 41 -1.06 -26.57 23.47
C HIS A 41 -1.01 -28.05 23.04
N ILE A 42 0.19 -28.62 22.98
CA ILE A 42 0.53 -29.99 22.61
C ILE A 42 0.96 -30.73 23.88
N ALA A 43 0.01 -31.43 24.51
CA ALA A 43 0.28 -32.25 25.70
C ALA A 43 0.61 -33.70 25.34
N THR A 44 0.04 -34.19 24.24
CA THR A 44 0.14 -35.57 23.76
C THR A 44 0.37 -35.61 22.25
N ARG A 45 0.81 -36.76 21.73
CA ARG A 45 0.90 -36.97 20.27
C ARG A 45 -0.45 -36.84 19.55
N GLY A 46 -1.57 -37.06 20.23
CA GLY A 46 -2.89 -36.83 19.64
C GLY A 46 -3.14 -35.35 19.32
N ASP A 47 -2.53 -34.45 20.10
CA ASP A 47 -2.69 -33.00 19.92
C ASP A 47 -1.92 -32.47 18.70
N THR A 48 -1.10 -33.29 18.02
CA THR A 48 -0.42 -32.91 16.78
C THR A 48 -1.29 -33.13 15.53
N LEU A 49 -2.53 -33.58 15.68
CA LEU A 49 -3.46 -33.90 14.57
C LEU A 49 -4.68 -32.97 14.59
N ASN A 50 -5.27 -32.64 13.44
CA ASN A 50 -6.51 -31.82 13.36
C ASN A 50 -6.38 -30.44 14.03
N GLY A 51 -5.51 -29.58 13.51
CA GLY A 51 -5.34 -28.21 13.99
C GLY A 51 -4.62 -27.33 12.97
N ALA A 52 -4.81 -26.01 13.07
CA ALA A 52 -4.05 -25.04 12.31
C ALA A 52 -2.61 -24.96 12.85
N MET A 53 -1.69 -24.59 11.96
CA MET A 53 -0.28 -24.41 12.27
C MET A 53 0.22 -23.14 11.57
N LEU A 54 1.04 -22.37 12.27
CA LEU A 54 1.74 -21.24 11.67
C LEU A 54 3.18 -21.65 11.37
N THR A 55 3.63 -21.35 10.15
CA THR A 55 5.06 -21.26 9.85
C THR A 55 5.47 -19.81 10.03
N VAL A 56 6.46 -19.56 10.89
CA VAL A 56 6.99 -18.22 11.14
C VAL A 56 8.44 -18.19 10.69
N ASN A 57 8.72 -17.46 9.61
CA ASN A 57 10.05 -17.29 9.07
C ASN A 57 10.63 -15.94 9.50
N LEU A 58 11.85 -15.94 10.02
CA LEU A 58 12.64 -14.74 10.29
C LEU A 58 13.86 -14.73 9.37
N SER A 59 14.10 -13.60 8.74
CA SER A 59 15.32 -13.32 8.00
C SER A 59 15.62 -11.83 8.06
N SER A 60 16.72 -11.39 7.44
CA SER A 60 17.03 -9.97 7.35
C SER A 60 17.52 -9.64 5.95
N PRO A 61 16.99 -8.59 5.29
CA PRO A 61 17.51 -8.16 4.00
C PRO A 61 18.70 -7.19 4.13
N CYS A 62 18.86 -6.51 5.27
CA CYS A 62 20.00 -5.66 5.60
C CYS A 62 20.04 -5.38 7.11
N ASP A 63 21.18 -4.90 7.62
CA ASP A 63 21.32 -4.52 9.03
C ASP A 63 20.19 -3.62 9.53
N ASP A 64 19.76 -3.87 10.76
CA ASP A 64 18.65 -3.18 11.45
C ASP A 64 17.29 -3.28 10.76
N ILE A 65 17.11 -4.23 9.83
CA ILE A 65 15.81 -4.58 9.25
C ILE A 65 15.57 -6.07 9.44
N LEU A 66 14.56 -6.43 10.21
CA LEU A 66 14.15 -7.80 10.42
C LEU A 66 12.87 -8.08 9.64
N LYS A 67 12.93 -9.07 8.75
CA LYS A 67 11.77 -9.57 8.01
C LYS A 67 11.12 -10.71 8.78
N ILE A 68 9.80 -10.66 8.94
CA ILE A 68 9.00 -11.73 9.52
C ILE A 68 7.89 -12.10 8.56
N LYS A 69 7.74 -13.40 8.28
CA LYS A 69 6.66 -13.94 7.46
C LYS A 69 5.90 -15.02 8.20
N LEU A 70 4.61 -14.81 8.37
CA LEU A 70 3.65 -15.80 8.84
C LEU A 70 3.03 -16.48 7.63
N THR A 71 2.95 -17.80 7.64
CA THR A 71 2.25 -18.57 6.60
C THR A 71 1.41 -19.66 7.24
N HIS A 72 0.15 -19.77 6.83
CA HIS A 72 -0.73 -20.88 7.12
C HIS A 72 -0.67 -21.90 5.97
N PHE A 73 -1.46 -21.74 4.91
CA PHE A 73 -1.38 -22.63 3.74
C PHE A 73 -0.40 -22.12 2.67
N LYS A 74 0.72 -22.83 2.51
CA LYS A 74 1.76 -22.55 1.49
C LYS A 74 1.31 -22.85 0.04
N GLY A 75 0.14 -23.46 -0.18
CA GLY A 75 -0.33 -23.94 -1.48
C GLY A 75 -0.99 -22.90 -2.40
N GLN A 76 -1.21 -21.66 -1.92
CA GLN A 76 -1.77 -20.61 -2.77
C GLN A 76 -0.75 -20.15 -3.82
N LYS A 77 -1.23 -19.93 -5.06
CA LYS A 77 -0.39 -19.35 -6.10
C LYS A 77 -0.15 -17.88 -5.77
N PRO A 78 1.11 -17.41 -5.66
CA PRO A 78 1.38 -16.00 -5.49
C PRO A 78 0.90 -15.26 -6.74
N ARG A 79 0.17 -14.17 -6.55
CA ARG A 79 -0.23 -13.25 -7.61
C ARG A 79 0.27 -11.87 -7.22
N GLY A 80 0.98 -11.22 -8.14
CA GLY A 80 1.48 -9.86 -7.95
C GLY A 80 0.39 -8.81 -8.19
N PRO A 81 0.76 -7.53 -8.24
CA PRO A 81 2.13 -7.01 -8.03
C PRO A 81 2.59 -7.11 -6.57
N ASN A 82 3.89 -6.92 -6.32
CA ASN A 82 4.51 -6.84 -4.98
C ASN A 82 5.27 -5.52 -4.86
N PHE A 83 5.44 -4.95 -3.66
CA PHE A 83 6.36 -3.82 -3.47
C PHE A 83 7.75 -4.17 -4.01
N GLU A 84 8.32 -3.25 -4.78
CA GLU A 84 9.72 -3.33 -5.16
C GLU A 84 10.56 -2.95 -3.94
N LEU A 85 11.47 -3.85 -3.56
CA LEU A 85 12.35 -3.66 -2.43
C LEU A 85 13.76 -3.41 -2.95
N PHE A 86 14.42 -2.39 -2.40
CA PHE A 86 15.73 -1.89 -2.79
C PHE A 86 15.82 -1.49 -4.28
N PRO A 87 14.94 -0.60 -4.78
CA PRO A 87 15.03 -0.11 -6.16
C PRO A 87 16.37 0.59 -6.45
N ASP A 88 17.03 1.14 -5.42
CA ASP A 88 18.34 1.79 -5.50
C ASP A 88 19.53 0.81 -5.32
N GLY A 89 19.26 -0.49 -5.26
CA GLY A 89 20.25 -1.56 -5.03
C GLY A 89 20.30 -2.04 -3.58
N ALA A 90 20.37 -3.36 -3.40
CA ALA A 90 20.43 -3.99 -2.09
C ALA A 90 21.81 -3.76 -1.42
N PRO A 91 21.86 -3.46 -0.10
CA PRO A 91 23.09 -3.45 0.67
C PRO A 91 23.79 -4.81 0.66
N PRO A 92 25.11 -4.88 0.98
CA PRO A 92 25.79 -6.15 1.18
C PRO A 92 25.16 -6.95 2.34
N ASN A 93 25.49 -8.24 2.39
CA ASN A 93 24.91 -9.21 3.33
C ASN A 93 24.81 -8.66 4.76
N PRO A 94 23.64 -8.77 5.42
CA PRO A 94 23.47 -8.35 6.81
C PRO A 94 24.33 -9.16 7.77
N SER A 95 24.65 -8.53 8.89
CA SER A 95 25.33 -9.13 10.04
C SER A 95 24.37 -9.97 10.88
N ILE A 96 23.95 -11.11 10.33
CA ILE A 96 23.01 -12.02 11.01
C ILE A 96 23.74 -12.89 12.04
N LYS A 97 23.14 -13.01 13.23
CA LYS A 97 23.53 -13.95 14.27
C LYS A 97 22.30 -14.63 14.85
N ILE A 98 22.31 -15.96 14.86
CA ILE A 98 21.25 -16.78 15.47
C ILE A 98 21.87 -17.53 16.65
N ASP A 99 21.51 -17.11 17.86
CA ASP A 99 21.90 -17.81 19.08
C ASP A 99 20.94 -18.98 19.34
N ASN A 100 21.49 -20.18 19.51
CA ASN A 100 20.76 -21.46 19.59
C ASN A 100 19.92 -21.78 18.33
N PRO A 101 20.53 -21.92 17.13
CA PRO A 101 19.79 -22.04 15.86
C PRO A 101 19.05 -23.37 15.65
N ASN A 102 19.45 -24.43 16.35
CA ASN A 102 18.83 -25.76 16.27
C ASN A 102 18.66 -26.35 17.67
N PRO A 103 17.78 -25.79 18.51
CA PRO A 103 17.61 -26.33 19.84
C PRO A 103 16.84 -27.65 19.72
N SER A 104 17.55 -28.77 19.89
CA SER A 104 16.97 -30.10 19.72
C SER A 104 16.17 -30.50 20.96
N SER A 105 14.91 -30.87 20.78
CA SER A 105 14.19 -31.80 21.66
C SER A 105 14.10 -33.13 20.91
N THR A 106 14.79 -34.17 21.38
CA THR A 106 14.79 -35.49 20.75
C THR A 106 13.52 -36.29 21.01
N ILE A 107 12.60 -35.77 21.82
CA ILE A 107 11.38 -36.44 22.25
C ILE A 107 10.25 -35.41 22.32
N LEU A 108 9.34 -35.37 21.33
CA LEU A 108 8.04 -34.72 21.54
C LEU A 108 7.32 -35.45 22.69
N PRO A 109 6.80 -34.76 23.73
CA PRO A 109 6.44 -33.35 23.77
C PRO A 109 7.39 -32.46 24.60
N GLU A 110 8.67 -32.82 24.78
CA GLU A 110 9.57 -32.00 25.61
C GLU A 110 9.78 -30.62 24.99
N PRO A 111 9.58 -29.53 25.77
CA PRO A 111 9.69 -28.17 25.28
C PRO A 111 11.13 -27.85 24.87
N ILE A 112 11.25 -26.95 23.89
CA ILE A 112 12.54 -26.36 23.52
C ILE A 112 12.97 -25.43 24.66
N PRO A 113 13.98 -25.81 25.47
CA PRO A 113 14.14 -25.26 26.82
C PRO A 113 14.78 -23.86 26.85
N GLU A 114 15.43 -23.43 25.77
CA GLU A 114 16.14 -22.15 25.72
C GLU A 114 15.58 -21.23 24.63
N PRO A 115 15.40 -19.93 24.94
CA PRO A 115 14.96 -18.95 23.95
C PRO A 115 15.99 -18.82 22.83
N ILE A 116 15.50 -18.51 21.63
CA ILE A 116 16.32 -18.25 20.46
C ILE A 116 16.45 -16.75 20.28
N THR A 117 17.63 -16.26 19.89
CA THR A 117 17.79 -14.84 19.55
C THR A 117 18.30 -14.70 18.13
N PHE A 118 17.50 -14.07 17.27
CA PHE A 118 17.89 -13.66 15.93
C PHE A 118 18.31 -12.19 15.96
N SER A 119 19.53 -11.87 15.55
CA SER A 119 20.05 -10.49 15.52
C SER A 119 20.51 -10.11 14.12
N THR A 120 20.34 -8.85 13.75
CA THR A 120 20.83 -8.23 12.50
C THR A 120 21.24 -6.79 12.79
N GLY A 121 22.54 -6.48 12.69
CA GLY A 121 23.07 -5.21 13.19
C GLY A 121 22.83 -5.06 14.70
N SER A 122 22.19 -3.96 15.09
CA SER A 122 21.79 -3.70 16.49
C SER A 122 20.37 -4.19 16.82
N LEU A 123 19.55 -4.52 15.81
CA LEU A 123 18.20 -5.04 15.99
C LEU A 123 18.23 -6.53 16.35
N SER A 124 17.45 -6.94 17.35
CA SER A 124 17.28 -8.34 17.72
C SER A 124 15.83 -8.70 18.00
N ALA A 125 15.50 -9.97 17.73
CA ALA A 125 14.26 -10.63 18.07
C ALA A 125 14.57 -11.84 18.94
N ARG A 126 14.14 -11.79 20.21
CA ARG A 126 14.24 -12.91 21.15
C ARG A 126 12.92 -13.66 21.20
N ILE A 127 12.94 -14.93 20.80
CA ILE A 127 11.80 -15.82 20.72
C ILE A 127 11.73 -16.66 21.99
N ASP A 128 10.60 -16.63 22.68
CA ASP A 128 10.30 -17.55 23.78
C ASP A 128 9.78 -18.88 23.20
N THR A 129 10.53 -19.95 23.43
CA THR A 129 10.22 -21.29 22.94
C THR A 129 9.62 -22.19 24.03
N SER A 130 9.45 -21.67 25.24
CA SER A 130 8.89 -22.39 26.37
C SER A 130 7.44 -22.79 26.07
N SER A 131 7.02 -23.94 26.61
CA SER A 131 5.65 -24.42 26.42
C SER A 131 4.64 -23.36 26.85
N LYS A 132 3.61 -23.17 26.01
CA LYS A 132 2.53 -22.18 26.14
C LYS A 132 2.96 -20.71 26.15
N SER A 133 4.22 -20.38 25.91
CA SER A 133 4.76 -19.03 26.10
C SER A 133 5.21 -18.34 24.81
N TYR A 134 4.92 -18.89 23.63
CA TYR A 134 5.41 -18.31 22.38
C TYR A 134 5.13 -16.82 22.30
N GLY A 135 6.20 -16.06 22.09
CA GLY A 135 6.21 -14.62 21.94
C GLY A 135 7.58 -14.18 21.43
N VAL A 136 7.65 -12.95 20.95
CA VAL A 136 8.88 -12.37 20.38
C VAL A 136 9.10 -11.00 21.00
N THR A 137 10.27 -10.78 21.57
CA THR A 137 10.68 -9.46 22.10
C THR A 137 11.67 -8.80 21.16
N PHE A 138 11.39 -7.57 20.75
CA PHE A 138 12.25 -6.79 19.86
C PHE A 138 13.06 -5.77 20.65
N SER A 139 14.36 -5.69 20.37
CA SER A 139 15.27 -4.73 21.00
C SER A 139 16.24 -4.15 19.99
N HIS A 140 16.73 -2.93 20.26
CA HIS A 140 17.81 -2.31 19.50
C HIS A 140 18.97 -2.00 20.46
N GLY A 141 20.06 -2.74 20.33
CA GLY A 141 21.08 -2.82 21.38
C GLY A 141 20.44 -3.33 22.69
N THR A 142 20.55 -2.56 23.76
CA THR A 142 19.93 -2.87 25.06
C THR A 142 18.53 -2.29 25.24
N GLN A 143 18.04 -1.51 24.27
CA GLN A 143 16.75 -0.84 24.37
C GLN A 143 15.62 -1.76 23.93
N TYR A 144 14.67 -2.03 24.82
CA TYR A 144 13.40 -2.66 24.46
C TYR A 144 12.59 -1.75 23.52
N LEU A 145 12.09 -2.30 22.42
CA LEU A 145 11.28 -1.59 21.44
C LEU A 145 9.79 -1.93 21.59
N THR A 146 9.46 -3.21 21.38
CA THR A 146 8.09 -3.74 21.36
C THR A 146 8.14 -5.27 21.49
N SER A 147 6.98 -5.91 21.55
CA SER A 147 6.87 -7.37 21.63
C SER A 147 5.63 -7.88 20.90
N ILE A 148 5.69 -9.14 20.47
CA ILE A 148 4.53 -9.95 20.13
C ILE A 148 4.33 -10.88 21.32
N GLU A 149 3.22 -10.69 22.03
CA GLU A 149 2.90 -11.55 23.17
C GLU A 149 2.22 -12.84 22.73
N ARG A 150 2.04 -13.75 23.67
CA ARG A 150 1.26 -14.97 23.47
C ARG A 150 -0.11 -14.63 22.89
N LYS A 151 -0.50 -15.36 21.83
CA LYS A 151 -1.71 -15.12 21.02
C LYS A 151 -1.71 -13.81 20.21
N GLY A 152 -0.59 -13.10 20.13
CA GLY A 152 -0.45 -11.89 19.31
C GLY A 152 -0.36 -12.16 17.81
N GLN A 153 -0.20 -13.42 17.39
CA GLN A 153 -0.32 -13.83 15.99
C GLN A 153 -1.46 -14.82 15.85
N ALA A 154 -2.18 -14.79 14.73
CA ALA A 154 -3.28 -15.72 14.51
C ALA A 154 -3.59 -15.94 13.03
N VAL A 155 -4.14 -17.13 12.75
CA VAL A 155 -5.01 -17.36 11.58
C VAL A 155 -6.44 -17.10 12.02
N ILE A 156 -7.18 -16.34 11.23
CA ILE A 156 -8.55 -15.97 11.54
C ILE A 156 -9.44 -16.31 10.36
N ASP A 157 -10.52 -17.04 10.60
CA ASP A 157 -11.60 -17.19 9.64
C ASP A 157 -12.77 -16.32 10.13
N ALA A 158 -13.13 -15.29 9.37
CA ALA A 158 -14.17 -14.32 9.69
C ALA A 158 -15.35 -14.46 8.72
N PRO A 159 -16.62 -14.39 9.17
CA PRO A 159 -17.76 -14.35 8.26
C PRO A 159 -17.64 -13.17 7.29
N TYR A 160 -17.96 -13.38 6.01
CA TYR A 160 -17.95 -12.33 4.99
C TYR A 160 -18.71 -11.07 5.40
N GLN A 161 -19.81 -11.21 6.16
CA GLN A 161 -20.58 -10.06 6.64
C GLN A 161 -19.76 -9.08 7.51
N LEU A 162 -18.71 -9.55 8.18
CA LEU A 162 -17.81 -8.68 8.94
C LEU A 162 -16.84 -7.90 8.04
N THR A 163 -16.62 -8.35 6.81
CA THR A 163 -15.71 -7.69 5.86
C THR A 163 -16.34 -6.51 5.14
N LEU A 164 -17.68 -6.38 5.18
CA LEU A 164 -18.42 -5.31 4.52
C LEU A 164 -18.08 -3.89 5.03
N GLN A 165 -17.42 -3.78 6.18
CA GLN A 165 -16.95 -2.51 6.74
C GLN A 165 -15.51 -2.16 6.34
N GLN A 166 -14.80 -3.07 5.66
CA GLN A 166 -13.46 -2.79 5.13
C GLN A 166 -13.53 -1.75 4.02
N ALA A 167 -12.46 -0.97 3.84
CA ALA A 167 -12.41 0.08 2.84
C ALA A 167 -12.55 -0.49 1.43
N SER A 168 -11.96 -1.66 1.14
CA SER A 168 -12.14 -2.28 -0.18
C SER A 168 -13.62 -2.60 -0.49
N GLU A 169 -14.36 -3.16 0.48
CA GLU A 169 -15.77 -3.54 0.31
C GLU A 169 -16.75 -2.35 0.43
N ALA A 170 -16.37 -1.31 1.17
CA ALA A 170 -17.16 -0.08 1.33
C ALA A 170 -16.86 0.95 0.22
N SER A 171 -15.80 0.76 -0.56
CA SER A 171 -15.41 1.70 -1.62
C SER A 171 -16.53 1.90 -2.64
N CYS A 172 -16.54 3.08 -3.28
CA CYS A 172 -17.51 3.38 -4.34
C CYS A 172 -17.45 2.36 -5.47
N VAL A 173 -16.28 1.77 -5.74
CA VAL A 173 -16.08 0.81 -6.82
C VAL A 173 -16.65 -0.57 -6.45
N ALA A 174 -16.51 -1.01 -5.20
CA ALA A 174 -17.10 -2.28 -4.75
C ALA A 174 -18.64 -2.23 -4.72
N ASN A 175 -19.19 -1.05 -4.46
CA ASN A 175 -20.63 -0.83 -4.42
C ASN A 175 -21.27 -0.58 -5.80
N GLN A 176 -20.47 -0.41 -6.85
CA GLN A 176 -21.00 -0.31 -8.20
C GLN A 176 -21.49 -1.67 -8.70
N ILE A 177 -22.81 -1.81 -8.76
CA ILE A 177 -23.47 -2.91 -9.44
C ILE A 177 -23.92 -2.35 -10.78
N ASP A 178 -23.18 -2.66 -11.84
CA ASP A 178 -23.72 -2.51 -13.18
C ASP A 178 -24.76 -3.62 -13.39
N PRO A 179 -26.05 -3.27 -13.55
CA PRO A 179 -27.10 -4.27 -13.71
C PRO A 179 -26.94 -5.09 -15.00
N SER A 180 -26.14 -4.65 -15.97
CA SER A 180 -25.86 -5.40 -17.20
C SER A 180 -24.81 -6.51 -17.02
N ILE A 181 -24.08 -6.50 -15.91
CA ILE A 181 -22.89 -7.35 -15.70
C ILE A 181 -23.15 -8.50 -14.74
N GLY A 182 -24.24 -8.39 -13.96
CA GLY A 182 -24.70 -9.48 -13.10
C GLY A 182 -23.66 -9.91 -12.08
N VAL A 183 -22.87 -8.98 -11.51
CA VAL A 183 -22.02 -9.30 -10.35
C VAL A 183 -22.93 -9.88 -9.28
N THR A 184 -22.87 -11.19 -9.11
CA THR A 184 -23.86 -11.89 -8.29
C THR A 184 -23.58 -11.64 -6.81
N GLU A 185 -24.61 -11.70 -5.96
CA GLU A 185 -24.39 -11.69 -4.52
C GLU A 185 -23.48 -12.85 -4.04
N ASP A 186 -23.40 -13.94 -4.83
CA ASP A 186 -22.53 -15.09 -4.59
C ASP A 186 -21.06 -14.80 -4.91
N GLU A 187 -20.75 -14.00 -5.94
CA GLU A 187 -19.39 -13.52 -6.23
C GLU A 187 -18.85 -12.60 -5.14
N ARG A 188 -19.73 -11.99 -4.35
CA ARG A 188 -19.38 -11.24 -3.14
C ARG A 188 -19.14 -12.16 -1.94
N GLY A 189 -19.58 -13.42 -1.97
CA GLY A 189 -19.24 -14.41 -0.95
C GLY A 189 -20.18 -14.45 0.26
N ARG A 190 -21.48 -14.18 0.08
CA ARG A 190 -22.47 -14.38 1.18
C ARG A 190 -22.39 -15.81 1.74
N GLY A 191 -22.20 -15.92 3.06
CA GLY A 191 -22.08 -17.21 3.75
C GLY A 191 -20.68 -17.82 3.72
N GLN A 192 -19.71 -17.20 3.04
CA GLN A 192 -18.32 -17.64 3.05
C GLN A 192 -17.58 -17.13 4.29
N MET A 193 -16.61 -17.92 4.74
CA MET A 193 -15.61 -17.48 5.70
C MET A 193 -14.42 -16.93 4.93
N ILE A 194 -13.99 -15.72 5.28
CA ILE A 194 -12.83 -15.06 4.72
C ILE A 194 -11.67 -15.21 5.69
N ARG A 195 -10.54 -15.70 5.18
CA ARG A 195 -9.34 -15.88 5.98
C ARG A 195 -8.51 -14.60 6.06
N TYR A 196 -8.01 -14.33 7.26
CA TYR A 196 -7.06 -13.29 7.58
C TYR A 196 -5.87 -13.85 8.33
N MET A 197 -4.73 -13.20 8.14
CA MET A 197 -3.56 -13.33 9.00
C MET A 197 -3.47 -12.08 9.86
N LEU A 198 -3.28 -12.26 11.17
CA LEU A 198 -3.17 -11.17 12.16
C LEU A 198 -1.80 -11.19 12.83
N ASN A 199 -1.25 -10.00 13.07
CA ASN A 199 -0.16 -9.79 14.01
C ASN A 199 -0.44 -8.57 14.91
N GLU A 200 -0.11 -8.67 16.19
CA GLU A 200 -0.31 -7.63 17.20
C GLU A 200 1.02 -7.29 17.89
N MET A 201 1.44 -6.03 17.77
CA MET A 201 2.63 -5.49 18.43
C MET A 201 2.23 -4.80 19.74
N GLY A 202 3.00 -4.97 20.81
CA GLY A 202 2.83 -4.27 22.07
C GLY A 202 3.08 -2.77 21.96
N LEU A 203 2.21 -1.97 22.57
CA LEU A 203 2.41 -0.56 22.81
C LEU A 203 2.83 -0.32 24.26
N SER A 204 3.96 0.35 24.44
CA SER A 204 4.47 0.75 25.74
C SER A 204 3.69 1.95 26.30
N VAL A 205 3.79 2.18 27.61
CA VAL A 205 3.26 3.40 28.23
C VAL A 205 3.87 4.65 27.59
N GLY A 206 3.01 5.57 27.15
CA GLY A 206 3.40 6.82 26.51
C GLY A 206 3.92 6.68 25.07
N GLU A 207 3.88 5.47 24.50
CA GLU A 207 4.28 5.24 23.11
C GLU A 207 3.24 5.79 22.13
N THR A 208 3.72 6.45 21.09
CA THR A 208 2.91 7.11 20.07
C THR A 208 3.30 6.64 18.68
N ILE A 209 2.28 6.43 17.84
CA ILE A 209 2.42 5.91 16.48
C ILE A 209 2.10 7.01 15.46
N TYR A 210 2.88 7.05 14.36
CA TYR A 210 2.80 8.03 13.28
C TYR A 210 2.86 7.32 11.91
N GLY A 211 2.50 8.01 10.83
CA GLY A 211 2.60 7.50 9.46
C GLY A 211 1.29 6.95 8.92
N LEU A 212 1.35 5.78 8.28
CA LEU A 212 0.28 5.11 7.54
C LEU A 212 -0.14 5.86 6.25
N GLY A 213 0.78 6.62 5.67
CA GLY A 213 0.56 7.44 4.47
C GLY A 213 0.11 8.87 4.76
N GLU A 214 -0.45 9.53 3.75
CA GLU A 214 -1.06 10.86 3.86
C GLU A 214 -2.43 10.74 4.53
N ARG A 215 -2.57 11.26 5.76
CA ARG A 215 -3.80 11.14 6.55
C ARG A 215 -4.22 12.50 7.10
N PHE A 216 -5.52 12.76 7.12
CA PHE A 216 -6.08 14.08 7.45
C PHE A 216 -6.65 14.20 8.87
N GLY A 217 -6.72 13.10 9.61
CA GLY A 217 -7.06 13.09 11.04
C GLY A 217 -5.88 13.47 11.95
N PRO A 218 -6.00 13.23 13.28
CA PRO A 218 -4.92 13.48 14.22
C PRO A 218 -3.61 12.81 13.81
N LEU A 219 -2.50 13.54 14.02
CA LEU A 219 -1.14 13.09 13.66
C LEU A 219 -0.76 11.80 14.39
N VAL A 220 -1.04 11.72 15.70
CA VAL A 220 -0.85 10.52 16.52
C VAL A 220 -1.97 9.53 16.22
N LYS A 221 -1.60 8.31 15.81
CA LYS A 221 -2.54 7.27 15.35
C LYS A 221 -3.15 6.42 16.46
N ASN A 222 -2.66 6.52 17.69
CA ASN A 222 -3.27 5.85 18.84
C ASN A 222 -4.77 6.20 18.96
N GLY A 223 -5.60 5.18 19.12
CA GLY A 223 -7.06 5.27 19.13
C GLY A 223 -7.74 5.21 17.75
N GLN A 224 -6.99 5.09 16.65
CA GLN A 224 -7.53 5.09 15.29
C GLN A 224 -7.49 3.69 14.67
N GLN A 225 -8.56 3.32 13.97
CA GLN A 225 -8.55 2.28 12.94
C GLN A 225 -8.14 2.94 11.62
N VAL A 226 -7.21 2.34 10.89
CA VAL A 226 -6.72 2.87 9.62
C VAL A 226 -6.63 1.74 8.60
N SER A 227 -7.40 1.84 7.52
CA SER A 227 -7.29 0.95 6.36
C SER A 227 -6.35 1.60 5.33
N CYS A 228 -5.34 0.85 4.90
CA CYS A 228 -4.49 1.24 3.77
C CYS A 228 -5.17 0.79 2.48
N TRP A 229 -5.93 1.69 1.90
CA TRP A 229 -6.70 1.54 0.68
C TRP A 229 -6.90 2.94 0.07
N ASN A 230 -6.46 3.18 -1.17
CA ASN A 230 -6.49 4.48 -1.81
C ASN A 230 -7.92 4.83 -2.21
N GLU A 231 -8.36 5.99 -1.75
CA GLU A 231 -9.70 6.47 -2.04
C GLU A 231 -9.68 7.98 -2.28
N ASP A 232 -10.41 8.41 -3.31
CA ASP A 232 -10.70 9.83 -3.52
C ASP A 232 -11.86 10.26 -2.61
N GLY A 233 -11.49 10.67 -1.40
CA GLY A 233 -12.39 11.05 -0.30
C GLY A 233 -12.26 12.47 0.20
N GLY A 234 -11.53 13.33 -0.52
CA GLY A 234 -11.16 14.67 -0.05
C GLY A 234 -10.15 14.64 1.11
N THR A 235 -9.88 15.82 1.66
CA THR A 235 -8.95 16.00 2.80
C THR A 235 -9.67 16.18 4.13
N ALA A 236 -10.94 15.77 4.22
CA ALA A 236 -11.82 16.01 5.36
C ALA A 236 -12.51 14.73 5.87
N SER A 237 -11.96 13.56 5.52
CA SER A 237 -12.47 12.26 5.91
C SER A 237 -11.34 11.35 6.40
N GLN A 238 -11.67 10.10 6.75
CA GLN A 238 -10.69 9.07 7.14
C GLN A 238 -9.96 8.46 5.91
N GLN A 239 -10.52 8.66 4.72
CA GLN A 239 -9.98 8.19 3.45
C GLN A 239 -8.67 8.92 3.13
N ALA A 240 -7.88 8.32 2.24
CA ALA A 240 -6.59 8.86 1.86
C ALA A 240 -6.27 8.52 0.40
N TYR A 241 -5.67 9.48 -0.28
CA TYR A 241 -5.15 9.31 -1.64
C TYR A 241 -3.86 8.48 -1.68
N LYS A 242 -3.08 8.53 -0.60
CA LYS A 242 -1.70 8.00 -0.55
C LYS A 242 -1.53 7.13 0.68
N CYS A 243 -2.01 5.91 0.60
CA CYS A 243 -1.84 4.91 1.66
C CYS A 243 -0.44 4.31 1.60
N VAL A 244 0.20 4.19 2.76
CA VAL A 244 1.49 3.51 2.89
C VAL A 244 1.41 2.63 4.13
N PRO A 245 1.51 1.30 4.04
CA PRO A 245 1.37 0.40 5.18
C PRO A 245 2.65 0.37 6.05
N PHE A 246 3.18 1.55 6.37
CA PHE A 246 4.32 1.80 7.22
C PHE A 246 3.94 2.74 8.36
N TYR A 247 4.28 2.37 9.59
CA TYR A 247 4.18 3.27 10.74
C TYR A 247 5.54 3.46 11.42
N LEU A 248 5.66 4.58 12.11
CA LEU A 248 6.81 4.97 12.91
C LEU A 248 6.40 5.10 14.39
N SER A 249 7.17 4.50 15.29
CA SER A 249 6.95 4.61 16.74
C SER A 249 7.90 5.63 17.38
N SER A 250 7.42 6.36 18.39
CA SER A 250 8.25 7.20 19.25
C SER A 250 9.28 6.44 20.07
N LYS A 251 9.22 5.10 20.12
CA LYS A 251 10.28 4.23 20.69
C LYS A 251 11.49 4.03 19.78
N GLY A 252 11.51 4.63 18.58
CA GLY A 252 12.67 4.60 17.70
C GLY A 252 12.76 3.35 16.82
N TYR A 253 11.60 2.76 16.50
CA TYR A 253 11.45 1.70 15.49
C TYR A 253 10.32 2.04 14.53
N GLY A 254 10.28 1.36 13.39
CA GLY A 254 9.17 1.40 12.44
C GLY A 254 8.73 -0.01 12.05
N LEU A 255 7.55 -0.11 11.44
CA LEU A 255 7.03 -1.37 10.93
C LEU A 255 6.42 -1.14 9.56
N PHE A 256 6.83 -1.94 8.57
CA PHE A 256 6.30 -1.93 7.21
C PHE A 256 5.63 -3.28 6.91
N VAL A 257 4.35 -3.28 6.58
CA VAL A 257 3.62 -4.49 6.16
C VAL A 257 3.75 -4.63 4.65
N ASN A 258 4.35 -5.72 4.17
CA ASN A 258 4.69 -5.93 2.76
C ASN A 258 3.51 -6.51 1.95
N HIS A 259 2.37 -5.83 2.03
CA HIS A 259 1.13 -6.23 1.38
C HIS A 259 0.55 -5.04 0.59
N PRO A 260 0.59 -5.11 -0.74
CA PRO A 260 -0.07 -4.18 -1.67
C PRO A 260 -1.58 -4.07 -1.52
N GLU A 261 -2.24 -5.18 -1.25
CA GLU A 261 -3.68 -5.21 -1.00
C GLU A 261 -4.03 -4.51 0.32
N GLU A 262 -5.32 -4.38 0.61
CA GLU A 262 -5.79 -3.72 1.83
C GLU A 262 -5.14 -4.28 3.10
N VAL A 263 -4.50 -3.39 3.85
CA VAL A 263 -3.98 -3.66 5.19
C VAL A 263 -4.78 -2.86 6.21
N ASP A 264 -5.43 -3.57 7.12
CA ASP A 264 -6.16 -2.98 8.23
C ASP A 264 -5.26 -2.84 9.45
N PHE A 265 -5.16 -1.64 10.02
CA PHE A 265 -4.48 -1.36 11.27
C PHE A 265 -5.47 -0.97 12.36
N GLU A 266 -5.32 -1.56 13.55
CA GLU A 266 -6.03 -1.19 14.77
C GLU A 266 -4.99 -0.67 15.78
N ILE A 267 -4.79 0.65 15.84
CA ILE A 267 -3.75 1.26 16.66
C ILE A 267 -4.32 1.65 18.01
N GLY A 268 -4.34 0.73 18.97
CA GLY A 268 -4.86 1.01 20.32
C GLY A 268 -6.39 1.19 20.38
N CYS A 269 -7.13 0.79 19.34
CA CYS A 269 -8.58 0.97 19.24
C CYS A 269 -9.40 -0.34 19.35
N GLU A 270 -8.80 -1.50 19.08
CA GLU A 270 -9.37 -2.80 19.47
C GLU A 270 -8.84 -3.23 20.84
N LYS A 271 -7.51 -3.25 20.98
CA LYS A 271 -6.81 -3.47 22.26
C LYS A 271 -5.93 -2.26 22.57
N CYS A 272 -6.23 -1.54 23.65
CA CYS A 272 -5.61 -0.24 23.94
C CYS A 272 -4.08 -0.25 24.03
N SER A 273 -3.47 -1.41 24.32
CA SER A 273 -2.02 -1.59 24.44
C SER A 273 -1.40 -2.34 23.25
N ARG A 274 -2.06 -2.38 22.09
CA ARG A 274 -1.56 -3.05 20.88
C ARG A 274 -1.71 -2.22 19.62
N VAL A 275 -0.80 -2.44 18.67
CA VAL A 275 -1.03 -2.18 17.25
C VAL A 275 -1.33 -3.52 16.59
N GLY A 276 -2.59 -3.78 16.29
CA GLY A 276 -3.00 -4.92 15.46
C GLY A 276 -2.91 -4.56 13.99
N PHE A 277 -2.48 -5.50 13.16
CA PHE A 277 -2.61 -5.38 11.71
C PHE A 277 -2.94 -6.71 11.06
N SER A 278 -3.84 -6.66 10.08
CA SER A 278 -4.35 -7.85 9.42
C SER A 278 -4.48 -7.67 7.92
N VAL A 279 -4.26 -8.77 7.20
CA VAL A 279 -4.41 -8.86 5.74
C VAL A 279 -5.24 -10.09 5.41
N ARG A 280 -6.04 -10.00 4.35
CA ARG A 280 -6.80 -11.14 3.83
C ARG A 280 -5.85 -12.12 3.13
N GLY A 281 -5.96 -13.41 3.41
CA GLY A 281 -5.18 -14.46 2.75
C GLY A 281 -4.50 -15.44 3.71
N GLU A 282 -3.50 -16.18 3.20
CA GLU A 282 -2.82 -17.28 3.91
C GLU A 282 -1.42 -16.90 4.43
N SER A 283 -0.97 -15.68 4.17
CA SER A 283 0.35 -15.20 4.62
C SER A 283 0.33 -13.73 5.01
N LEU A 284 1.16 -13.38 5.97
CA LEU A 284 1.43 -12.00 6.39
C LEU A 284 2.94 -11.79 6.48
N GLU A 285 3.48 -10.89 5.67
CA GLU A 285 4.89 -10.51 5.63
C GLU A 285 5.05 -9.06 6.06
N TYR A 286 5.98 -8.80 6.98
CA TYR A 286 6.27 -7.46 7.46
C TYR A 286 7.73 -7.32 7.90
N PHE A 287 8.17 -6.07 8.03
CA PHE A 287 9.51 -5.71 8.44
C PHE A 287 9.46 -4.89 9.73
N VAL A 288 10.22 -5.29 10.74
CA VAL A 288 10.55 -4.45 11.90
C VAL A 288 11.84 -3.71 11.57
N ILE A 289 11.80 -2.38 11.63
CA ILE A 289 12.88 -1.51 11.17
C ILE A 289 13.44 -0.76 12.37
N GLY A 290 14.68 -1.07 12.73
CA GLY A 290 15.47 -0.43 13.79
C GLY A 290 16.23 0.81 13.29
N GLY A 291 17.03 1.39 14.20
CA GLY A 291 17.88 2.55 13.92
C GLY A 291 18.17 3.42 15.15
N GLY A 292 17.55 3.14 16.31
CA GLY A 292 17.79 3.86 17.57
C GLY A 292 17.23 5.29 17.62
N SER A 293 16.71 5.82 16.50
CA SER A 293 15.99 7.10 16.43
C SER A 293 15.00 7.09 15.27
N MET A 294 13.96 7.92 15.36
CA MET A 294 12.95 8.06 14.30
C MET A 294 13.53 8.41 12.92
N LYS A 295 14.56 9.28 12.88
CA LYS A 295 15.22 9.65 11.61
C LYS A 295 16.02 8.49 11.01
N ALA A 296 16.72 7.72 11.85
CA ALA A 296 17.47 6.55 11.39
C ALA A 296 16.53 5.46 10.88
N VAL A 297 15.37 5.25 11.53
CA VAL A 297 14.32 4.35 11.04
C VAL A 297 13.83 4.78 9.65
N LEU A 298 13.53 6.06 9.44
CA LEU A 298 13.14 6.57 8.11
C LEU A 298 14.25 6.39 7.07
N SER A 299 15.52 6.54 7.47
CA SER A 299 16.66 6.27 6.61
C SER A 299 16.75 4.78 6.24
N ASN A 300 16.48 3.86 7.16
CA ASN A 300 16.45 2.43 6.87
C ASN A 300 15.21 2.05 6.03
N TYR A 301 14.05 2.63 6.32
CA TYR A 301 12.82 2.42 5.53
C TYR A 301 12.99 2.86 4.07
N THR A 302 13.46 4.09 3.83
CA THR A 302 13.68 4.57 2.45
C THR A 302 14.90 3.92 1.77
N LYS A 303 15.78 3.24 2.51
CA LYS A 303 16.77 2.33 1.90
C LYS A 303 16.08 1.09 1.32
N LEU A 304 15.10 0.56 2.06
CA LEU A 304 14.33 -0.62 1.68
C LEU A 304 13.33 -0.32 0.57
N THR A 305 12.69 0.85 0.56
CA THR A 305 11.56 1.14 -0.35
C THR A 305 11.86 2.20 -1.41
N GLY A 306 13.07 2.76 -1.42
CA GLY A 306 13.51 3.76 -2.40
C GLY A 306 13.70 5.15 -1.79
N ARG A 307 14.75 5.82 -2.24
CA ARG A 307 15.08 7.19 -1.81
C ARG A 307 14.25 8.20 -2.60
N PRO A 308 13.75 9.27 -1.95
CA PRO A 308 13.19 10.40 -2.67
C PRO A 308 14.22 10.99 -3.63
N GLY A 309 13.86 11.12 -4.92
CA GLY A 309 14.67 11.84 -5.90
C GLY A 309 14.80 13.32 -5.54
N LEU A 310 15.93 13.95 -5.90
CA LEU A 310 16.13 15.38 -5.70
C LEU A 310 15.43 16.18 -6.83
N PRO A 311 14.38 16.96 -6.53
CA PRO A 311 13.69 17.73 -7.58
C PRO A 311 14.57 18.88 -8.09
N PRO A 312 14.40 19.31 -9.36
CA PRO A 312 15.05 20.50 -9.90
C PRO A 312 14.73 21.75 -9.06
N THR A 313 15.69 22.67 -8.91
CA THR A 313 15.54 23.84 -8.03
C THR A 313 14.34 24.74 -8.33
N TRP A 314 13.91 24.83 -9.59
CA TRP A 314 12.76 25.65 -9.99
C TRP A 314 11.42 25.14 -9.42
N THR A 315 11.31 23.86 -9.02
CA THR A 315 10.07 23.30 -8.48
C THR A 315 9.74 23.86 -7.10
N PHE A 316 10.73 24.41 -6.38
CA PHE A 316 10.56 25.04 -5.06
C PHE A 316 10.02 26.47 -5.12
N GLY A 317 9.89 27.04 -6.32
CA GLY A 317 9.28 28.35 -6.53
C GLY A 317 7.75 28.34 -6.42
N LEU A 318 7.11 29.50 -6.57
CA LEU A 318 5.66 29.60 -6.55
C LEU A 318 5.03 28.97 -7.81
N TRP A 319 4.05 28.10 -7.60
CA TRP A 319 3.19 27.54 -8.65
C TRP A 319 1.88 28.32 -8.69
N MET A 320 1.44 28.69 -9.88
CA MET A 320 0.14 29.34 -10.11
C MET A 320 -0.65 28.52 -11.12
N THR A 321 -1.90 28.23 -10.81
CA THR A 321 -2.76 27.42 -11.66
C THR A 321 -3.79 28.29 -12.39
N THR A 322 -4.38 27.75 -13.44
CA THR A 322 -5.60 28.30 -14.05
C THR A 322 -6.82 28.25 -13.15
N SER A 323 -6.74 27.62 -11.96
CA SER A 323 -7.88 27.03 -11.25
C SER A 323 -8.56 25.90 -12.06
N PHE A 324 -9.60 25.29 -11.49
CA PHE A 324 -10.25 24.11 -12.09
C PHE A 324 -11.35 24.47 -13.09
N THR A 325 -12.48 25.01 -12.63
CA THR A 325 -13.68 25.24 -13.47
C THR A 325 -13.85 26.68 -13.97
N THR A 326 -12.85 27.53 -13.77
CA THR A 326 -12.83 28.87 -14.37
C THR A 326 -12.62 28.78 -15.87
N SER A 327 -13.15 29.74 -16.62
CA SER A 327 -12.82 29.86 -18.05
C SER A 327 -11.41 30.41 -18.23
N TYR A 328 -10.59 29.75 -19.04
CA TYR A 328 -9.26 30.25 -19.41
C TYR A 328 -8.91 29.91 -20.85
N ASP A 329 -8.20 30.84 -21.47
CA ASP A 329 -7.57 30.77 -22.77
C ASP A 329 -6.15 31.35 -22.67
N GLN A 330 -5.40 31.35 -23.77
CA GLN A 330 -4.06 31.93 -23.81
C GLN A 330 -4.00 33.40 -23.34
N LYS A 331 -5.08 34.19 -23.53
CA LYS A 331 -5.15 35.59 -23.12
C LYS A 331 -5.31 35.73 -21.61
N THR A 332 -6.20 34.94 -21.02
CA THR A 332 -6.48 34.91 -19.58
C THR A 332 -5.23 34.52 -18.80
N VAL A 333 -4.58 33.44 -19.25
CA VAL A 333 -3.34 32.93 -18.65
C VAL A 333 -2.21 33.96 -18.75
N SER A 334 -2.00 34.56 -19.92
CA SER A 334 -1.03 35.64 -20.10
C SER A 334 -1.35 36.86 -19.22
N GLY A 335 -2.64 37.17 -19.05
CA GLY A 335 -3.10 38.23 -18.17
C GLY A 335 -2.68 38.01 -16.71
N PHE A 336 -2.83 36.79 -16.18
CA PHE A 336 -2.35 36.45 -14.84
C PHE A 336 -0.83 36.66 -14.70
N LEU A 337 -0.04 36.10 -15.62
CA LEU A 337 1.42 36.24 -15.59
C LEU A 337 1.87 37.70 -15.71
N GLN A 338 1.23 38.49 -16.58
CA GLN A 338 1.48 39.92 -16.70
C GLN A 338 1.17 40.66 -15.41
N GLN A 339 0.05 40.35 -14.75
CA GLN A 339 -0.33 40.97 -13.49
C GLN A 339 0.64 40.59 -12.34
N MET A 340 1.13 39.36 -12.31
CA MET A 340 2.14 38.90 -11.35
C MET A 340 3.47 39.62 -11.57
N LYS A 341 3.95 39.68 -12.83
CA LYS A 341 5.15 40.44 -13.21
C LYS A 341 5.02 41.93 -12.86
N LYS A 342 3.87 42.56 -13.12
CA LYS A 342 3.60 43.97 -12.78
C LYS A 342 3.61 44.23 -11.26
N ARG A 343 3.30 43.23 -10.44
CA ARG A 343 3.26 43.31 -8.98
C ARG A 343 4.54 42.82 -8.30
N ASP A 344 5.58 42.50 -9.08
CA ASP A 344 6.82 41.92 -8.57
C ASP A 344 6.58 40.63 -7.75
N CYS A 345 5.63 39.80 -8.20
CA CYS A 345 5.35 38.50 -7.62
C CYS A 345 5.95 37.39 -8.50
N PRO A 346 7.10 36.81 -8.14
CA PRO A 346 7.79 35.84 -9.00
C PRO A 346 7.05 34.50 -9.00
N VAL A 347 6.35 34.21 -10.09
CA VAL A 347 5.82 32.87 -10.41
C VAL A 347 6.93 32.08 -11.10
N ARG A 348 7.11 30.80 -10.72
CA ARG A 348 8.08 29.91 -11.35
C ARG A 348 7.44 28.84 -12.21
N VAL A 349 6.23 28.40 -11.86
CA VAL A 349 5.52 27.40 -12.63
C VAL A 349 4.10 27.85 -12.88
N LEU A 350 3.71 27.85 -14.15
CA LEU A 350 2.33 27.96 -14.59
C LEU A 350 1.76 26.55 -14.76
N HIS A 351 0.63 26.26 -14.13
CA HIS A 351 -0.10 25.02 -14.31
C HIS A 351 -1.42 25.25 -15.06
N LEU A 352 -1.64 24.51 -16.14
CA LEU A 352 -2.92 24.44 -16.83
C LEU A 352 -3.69 23.20 -16.35
N ASP A 353 -4.86 23.43 -15.76
CA ASP A 353 -5.72 22.38 -15.23
C ASP A 353 -6.55 21.71 -16.36
N CYS A 354 -7.45 20.80 -16.01
CA CYS A 354 -8.20 19.90 -16.89
C CYS A 354 -8.63 20.46 -18.27
N PHE A 355 -9.20 21.68 -18.33
CA PHE A 355 -9.71 22.32 -19.55
C PHE A 355 -8.62 22.82 -20.53
N TRP A 356 -7.35 22.47 -20.34
CA TRP A 356 -6.38 22.59 -21.44
C TRP A 356 -6.72 21.61 -22.56
N MET A 357 -7.42 20.52 -22.23
CA MET A 357 -8.10 19.61 -23.16
C MET A 357 -9.59 19.96 -23.27
N LYS A 358 -10.21 19.61 -24.40
CA LYS A 358 -11.63 19.86 -24.64
C LYS A 358 -12.51 19.14 -23.60
N ARG A 359 -13.63 19.76 -23.23
CA ARG A 359 -14.64 19.14 -22.35
C ARG A 359 -15.08 17.78 -22.91
N TYR A 360 -15.31 16.81 -22.04
CA TYR A 360 -15.64 15.42 -22.38
C TYR A 360 -14.52 14.62 -23.06
N ASP A 361 -13.32 15.18 -23.29
CA ASP A 361 -12.21 14.46 -23.95
C ASP A 361 -11.11 14.00 -22.99
N TRP A 362 -11.25 14.25 -21.68
CA TRP A 362 -10.17 14.01 -20.73
C TRP A 362 -9.91 12.50 -20.49
N CYS A 363 -8.69 11.99 -20.53
CA CYS A 363 -7.41 12.62 -20.90
C CYS A 363 -7.02 12.31 -22.37
N SER A 364 -7.20 13.26 -23.29
CA SER A 364 -6.89 13.11 -24.73
C SER A 364 -5.45 13.42 -25.11
N PHE A 365 -4.72 14.13 -24.23
CA PHE A 365 -3.40 14.68 -24.50
C PHE A 365 -3.33 15.73 -25.62
N THR A 366 -4.47 16.29 -26.02
CA THR A 366 -4.58 17.29 -27.08
C THR A 366 -5.08 18.62 -26.54
N PHE A 367 -4.41 19.72 -26.87
CA PHE A 367 -4.87 21.05 -26.51
C PHE A 367 -6.21 21.36 -27.18
N ASP A 368 -7.12 22.00 -26.46
CA ASP A 368 -8.34 22.56 -27.04
C ASP A 368 -7.95 23.68 -28.02
N PRO A 369 -8.15 23.50 -29.34
CA PRO A 369 -7.73 24.47 -30.34
C PRO A 369 -8.53 25.78 -30.28
N GLU A 370 -9.69 25.79 -29.63
CA GLU A 370 -10.47 27.02 -29.41
C GLU A 370 -9.84 27.91 -28.32
N MET A 371 -9.18 27.30 -27.32
CA MET A 371 -8.55 28.00 -26.20
C MET A 371 -7.05 28.26 -26.43
N PHE A 372 -6.39 27.34 -27.13
CA PHE A 372 -4.96 27.36 -27.45
C PHE A 372 -4.72 26.95 -28.92
N PRO A 373 -4.89 27.87 -29.88
CA PRO A 373 -4.80 27.54 -31.32
C PRO A 373 -3.41 27.10 -31.80
N ASP A 374 -2.34 27.64 -31.18
CA ASP A 374 -0.95 27.23 -31.41
C ASP A 374 -0.26 27.04 -30.05
N PRO A 375 -0.45 25.87 -29.40
CA PRO A 375 0.06 25.65 -28.06
C PRO A 375 1.58 25.71 -28.03
N LYS A 376 2.27 25.19 -29.05
CA LYS A 376 3.75 25.20 -29.10
C LYS A 376 4.31 26.63 -29.12
N ALA A 377 3.76 27.50 -29.98
CA ALA A 377 4.18 28.90 -30.00
C ALA A 377 3.82 29.63 -28.71
N TYR A 378 2.64 29.35 -28.15
CA TYR A 378 2.18 29.95 -26.90
C TYR A 378 3.07 29.58 -25.70
N LEU A 379 3.38 28.28 -25.53
CA LEU A 379 4.28 27.80 -24.48
C LEU A 379 5.67 28.44 -24.61
N ALA A 380 6.22 28.50 -25.83
CA ALA A 380 7.50 29.18 -26.06
C ALA A 380 7.45 30.67 -25.70
N HIS A 381 6.35 31.36 -26.02
CA HIS A 381 6.15 32.76 -25.69
C HIS A 381 6.11 33.00 -24.17
N VAL A 382 5.28 32.25 -23.42
CA VAL A 382 5.15 32.50 -21.98
C VAL A 382 6.43 32.18 -21.21
N LYS A 383 7.17 31.14 -21.61
CA LYS A 383 8.46 30.81 -21.02
C LYS A 383 9.47 31.94 -21.25
N LYS A 384 9.50 32.50 -22.46
CA LYS A 384 10.43 33.59 -22.82
C LYS A 384 10.06 34.92 -22.15
N GLU A 385 8.79 35.29 -22.12
CA GLU A 385 8.32 36.59 -21.64
C GLU A 385 8.26 36.67 -20.10
N TYR A 386 7.92 35.57 -19.45
CA TYR A 386 7.64 35.54 -18.01
C TYR A 386 8.61 34.67 -17.20
N ASP A 387 9.59 34.01 -17.82
CA ASP A 387 10.58 33.14 -17.14
C ASP A 387 9.93 32.07 -16.24
N VAL A 388 8.91 31.41 -16.79
CA VAL A 388 8.16 30.33 -16.12
C VAL A 388 8.42 28.96 -16.76
N LYS A 389 8.19 27.92 -15.97
CA LYS A 389 8.01 26.54 -16.39
C LYS A 389 6.53 26.23 -16.56
N VAL A 390 6.19 25.24 -17.38
CA VAL A 390 4.79 24.88 -17.62
C VAL A 390 4.49 23.46 -17.14
N CYS A 391 3.43 23.32 -16.36
CA CYS A 391 2.87 22.05 -15.92
C CYS A 391 1.48 21.82 -16.53
N LEU A 392 1.19 20.60 -16.98
CA LEU A 392 -0.16 20.22 -17.44
C LEU A 392 -0.79 19.19 -16.50
N TRP A 393 -2.11 19.28 -16.33
CA TRP A 393 -2.90 18.23 -15.70
C TRP A 393 -3.00 17.00 -16.60
N ILE A 394 -2.79 15.81 -16.04
CA ILE A 394 -3.09 14.52 -16.69
C ILE A 394 -3.70 13.56 -15.68
N ASN A 395 -4.38 12.53 -16.16
CA ASN A 395 -4.81 11.40 -15.34
C ASN A 395 -4.84 10.11 -16.18
N PRO A 396 -5.05 8.93 -15.57
CA PRO A 396 -5.04 7.65 -16.28
C PRO A 396 -6.43 7.23 -16.80
N TYR A 397 -7.40 8.13 -16.75
CA TYR A 397 -8.78 7.85 -17.09
C TYR A 397 -9.07 8.42 -18.48
N ILE A 398 -9.68 7.61 -19.35
CA ILE A 398 -9.95 7.95 -20.75
C ILE A 398 -11.45 8.06 -20.97
N SER A 399 -11.94 9.26 -21.24
CA SER A 399 -13.34 9.50 -21.61
C SER A 399 -13.70 8.79 -22.93
N GLN A 400 -14.92 8.24 -23.01
CA GLN A 400 -15.42 7.54 -24.20
C GLN A 400 -15.48 8.40 -25.46
N HIS A 401 -15.67 9.72 -25.31
CA HIS A 401 -15.74 10.63 -26.46
C HIS A 401 -14.36 10.93 -27.06
N SER A 402 -13.28 10.64 -26.33
CA SER A 402 -11.90 10.92 -26.76
C SER A 402 -11.43 9.94 -27.83
N ILE A 403 -10.61 10.42 -28.78
CA ILE A 403 -9.89 9.56 -29.74
C ILE A 403 -9.00 8.51 -29.03
N MET A 404 -8.54 8.82 -27.83
CA MET A 404 -7.77 7.88 -27.00
C MET A 404 -8.59 6.65 -26.62
N PHE A 405 -9.92 6.75 -26.52
CA PHE A 405 -10.78 5.61 -26.22
C PHE A 405 -10.81 4.65 -27.41
N ASP A 406 -11.01 5.17 -28.61
CA ASP A 406 -11.03 4.36 -29.84
C ASP A 406 -9.69 3.67 -30.07
N GLU A 407 -8.57 4.39 -29.89
CA GLU A 407 -7.21 3.81 -29.96
C GLU A 407 -7.03 2.70 -28.91
N GLY A 408 -7.41 2.97 -27.65
CA GLY A 408 -7.24 2.03 -26.56
C GLY A 408 -8.14 0.79 -26.67
N MET A 409 -9.36 0.96 -27.21
CA MET A 409 -10.28 -0.14 -27.49
C MET A 409 -9.76 -1.01 -28.65
N ALA A 410 -9.28 -0.41 -29.74
CA ALA A 410 -8.79 -1.13 -30.91
C ALA A 410 -7.52 -1.96 -30.63
N HIS A 411 -6.73 -1.57 -29.62
CA HIS A 411 -5.45 -2.19 -29.30
C HIS A 411 -5.41 -2.89 -27.93
N ASP A 412 -6.57 -3.06 -27.26
CA ASP A 412 -6.66 -3.71 -25.95
C ASP A 412 -5.80 -3.05 -24.85
N TYR A 413 -5.74 -1.72 -24.85
CA TYR A 413 -5.01 -0.93 -23.84
C TYR A 413 -5.87 -0.51 -22.65
N LEU A 414 -7.19 -0.67 -22.74
CA LEU A 414 -8.13 -0.31 -21.68
C LEU A 414 -8.45 -1.51 -20.80
N LEU A 415 -8.61 -1.27 -19.50
CA LEU A 415 -8.91 -2.28 -18.50
C LEU A 415 -10.21 -3.03 -18.84
N LYS A 416 -10.15 -4.36 -18.73
CA LYS A 416 -11.28 -5.23 -19.07
C LYS A 416 -11.96 -5.81 -17.83
N ARG A 417 -13.21 -6.14 -18.04
CA ARG A 417 -14.04 -6.95 -17.15
C ARG A 417 -13.71 -8.42 -17.34
N THR A 418 -14.15 -9.25 -16.40
CA THR A 418 -13.96 -10.71 -16.48
C THR A 418 -14.68 -11.36 -17.67
N ASN A 419 -15.76 -10.74 -18.18
CA ASN A 419 -16.48 -11.18 -19.37
C ASN A 419 -15.81 -10.74 -20.69
N GLY A 420 -14.77 -9.90 -20.64
CA GLY A 420 -14.01 -9.41 -21.80
C GLY A 420 -14.38 -8.00 -22.27
N ASP A 421 -15.47 -7.41 -21.77
CA ASP A 421 -15.86 -6.04 -22.11
C ASP A 421 -14.92 -5.01 -21.47
N ILE A 422 -14.86 -3.80 -22.00
CA ILE A 422 -14.11 -2.70 -21.38
C ILE A 422 -14.81 -2.28 -20.09
N TRP A 423 -14.04 -2.09 -19.02
CA TRP A 423 -14.56 -1.51 -17.78
C TRP A 423 -14.85 -0.02 -18.00
N GLN A 424 -16.08 0.39 -17.71
CA GLN A 424 -16.53 1.77 -17.86
C GLN A 424 -17.47 2.17 -16.71
N TRP A 425 -17.55 3.48 -16.48
CA TRP A 425 -18.52 4.13 -15.61
C TRP A 425 -18.76 5.60 -16.02
N ASP A 426 -19.63 6.30 -15.29
CA ASP A 426 -19.93 7.73 -15.54
C ASP A 426 -19.38 8.67 -14.46
N MET A 427 -18.52 8.18 -13.56
CA MET A 427 -17.85 9.07 -12.61
C MET A 427 -16.66 9.76 -13.28
N TRP A 428 -16.48 11.05 -12.97
CA TRP A 428 -15.49 11.96 -13.57
C TRP A 428 -15.74 12.30 -15.05
N GLN A 429 -15.77 11.30 -15.94
CA GLN A 429 -16.14 11.47 -17.35
C GLN A 429 -17.25 10.48 -17.73
N PRO A 430 -18.17 10.86 -18.65
CA PRO A 430 -19.16 9.92 -19.19
C PRO A 430 -18.47 8.76 -19.93
N GLY A 431 -18.87 7.52 -19.63
CA GLY A 431 -18.29 6.32 -20.25
C GLY A 431 -16.79 6.16 -20.02
N CYS A 432 -16.24 6.71 -18.93
CA CYS A 432 -14.80 6.70 -18.72
C CYS A 432 -14.25 5.27 -18.56
N ALA A 433 -13.18 4.96 -19.27
CA ALA A 433 -12.35 3.77 -19.08
C ALA A 433 -11.04 4.09 -18.35
N ILE A 434 -10.31 3.05 -17.96
CA ILE A 434 -9.01 3.14 -17.29
C ILE A 434 -7.95 2.50 -18.21
N VAL A 435 -6.79 3.13 -18.33
CA VAL A 435 -5.63 2.51 -19.01
C VAL A 435 -5.12 1.33 -18.19
N ASP A 436 -4.96 0.16 -18.81
CA ASP A 436 -4.39 -1.01 -18.16
C ASP A 436 -2.85 -0.96 -18.20
N PHE A 437 -2.23 -0.34 -17.19
CA PHE A 437 -0.78 -0.27 -17.08
C PHE A 437 -0.09 -1.60 -16.75
N THR A 438 -0.83 -2.70 -16.61
CA THR A 438 -0.23 -4.04 -16.61
C THR A 438 0.07 -4.54 -18.03
N ASN A 439 -0.44 -3.85 -19.06
CA ASN A 439 -0.10 -4.07 -20.46
C ASN A 439 1.10 -3.17 -20.86
N PRO A 440 2.28 -3.73 -21.16
CA PRO A 440 3.45 -2.95 -21.55
C PRO A 440 3.21 -2.06 -22.78
N ALA A 441 2.39 -2.52 -23.74
CA ALA A 441 2.07 -1.73 -24.93
C ALA A 441 1.15 -0.54 -24.59
N ALA A 442 0.29 -0.66 -23.58
CA ALA A 442 -0.50 0.47 -23.08
C ALA A 442 0.38 1.50 -22.37
N CYS A 443 1.40 1.05 -21.62
CA CYS A 443 2.41 1.93 -21.03
C CYS A 443 3.19 2.70 -22.11
N GLU A 444 3.67 2.02 -23.15
CA GLU A 444 4.35 2.65 -24.29
C GLU A 444 3.44 3.66 -25.01
N TRP A 445 2.18 3.30 -25.23
CA TRP A 445 1.18 4.18 -25.83
C TRP A 445 0.98 5.45 -25.00
N TYR A 446 0.70 5.32 -23.70
CA TYR A 446 0.48 6.47 -22.81
C TYR A 446 1.73 7.35 -22.72
N THR A 447 2.90 6.75 -22.52
CA THR A 447 4.18 7.49 -22.44
C THR A 447 4.55 8.20 -23.74
N SER A 448 4.18 7.66 -24.91
CA SER A 448 4.37 8.35 -26.19
C SER A 448 3.59 9.67 -26.29
N LYS A 449 2.39 9.74 -25.68
CA LYS A 449 1.60 10.97 -25.63
C LYS A 449 2.25 11.98 -24.68
N LEU A 450 2.80 11.53 -23.55
CA LEU A 450 3.56 12.40 -22.64
C LEU A 450 4.82 12.97 -23.31
N ALA A 451 5.56 12.15 -24.07
CA ALA A 451 6.72 12.59 -24.82
C ALA A 451 6.37 13.72 -25.81
N THR A 452 5.22 13.61 -26.49
CA THR A 452 4.71 14.65 -27.40
C THR A 452 4.47 15.99 -26.67
N LEU A 453 3.95 15.95 -25.44
CA LEU A 453 3.76 17.16 -24.61
C LEU A 453 5.10 17.78 -24.19
N ILE A 454 6.07 16.94 -23.81
CA ILE A 454 7.42 17.38 -23.41
C ILE A 454 8.12 18.03 -24.61
N ASP A 455 8.06 17.43 -25.80
CA ASP A 455 8.60 17.97 -27.06
C ASP A 455 7.96 19.30 -27.47
N MET A 456 6.71 19.53 -27.05
CA MET A 456 6.00 20.80 -27.26
C MET A 456 6.51 21.92 -26.33
N GLY A 457 7.19 21.57 -25.24
CA GLY A 457 7.79 22.51 -24.29
C GLY A 457 7.20 22.48 -22.87
N VAL A 458 6.41 21.45 -22.53
CA VAL A 458 5.94 21.19 -21.16
C VAL A 458 7.09 20.72 -20.28
N ASP A 459 7.20 21.23 -19.06
CA ASP A 459 8.30 20.94 -18.13
C ASP A 459 7.91 20.00 -16.97
N ALA A 460 6.61 19.88 -16.67
CA ALA A 460 6.08 19.00 -15.63
C ALA A 460 4.65 18.53 -15.93
N LEU A 461 4.24 17.49 -15.22
CA LEU A 461 2.89 16.93 -15.29
C LEU A 461 2.34 16.77 -13.87
N LYS A 462 1.08 17.15 -13.66
CA LYS A 462 0.31 16.82 -12.45
C LYS A 462 -0.41 15.50 -12.73
N THR A 463 0.12 14.41 -12.20
CA THR A 463 -0.48 13.06 -12.25
C THR A 463 -1.60 12.98 -11.22
N ASP A 464 -2.81 13.29 -11.65
CA ASP A 464 -3.98 13.37 -10.77
C ASP A 464 -4.80 12.07 -10.80
N PHE A 465 -5.67 11.88 -9.80
CA PHE A 465 -6.50 10.69 -9.61
C PHE A 465 -5.70 9.38 -9.41
N ALA A 466 -6.35 8.27 -9.77
CA ALA A 466 -5.89 6.90 -9.76
C ALA A 466 -6.00 6.14 -8.44
N GLU A 467 -6.88 6.61 -7.58
CA GLU A 467 -7.26 5.94 -6.33
C GLU A 467 -8.41 4.96 -6.58
N ARG A 468 -9.37 5.32 -7.42
CA ARG A 468 -10.60 4.52 -7.62
C ARG A 468 -10.44 3.42 -8.66
N ILE A 469 -9.42 2.60 -8.47
CA ILE A 469 -9.06 1.52 -9.38
C ILE A 469 -9.92 0.29 -9.07
N PRO A 470 -10.59 -0.31 -10.06
CA PRO A 470 -11.49 -1.43 -9.81
C PRO A 470 -10.72 -2.71 -9.48
N HIS A 471 -11.30 -3.45 -8.54
CA HIS A 471 -10.77 -4.74 -8.09
C HIS A 471 -11.81 -5.87 -8.15
N LEU A 472 -13.10 -5.55 -8.33
CA LEU A 472 -14.18 -6.52 -8.49
C LEU A 472 -14.57 -6.64 -9.96
N GLY A 473 -14.76 -7.87 -10.44
CA GLY A 473 -15.27 -8.14 -11.80
C GLY A 473 -14.36 -7.67 -12.94
N VAL A 474 -13.08 -7.42 -12.65
CA VAL A 474 -12.07 -7.00 -13.64
C VAL A 474 -10.95 -8.02 -13.81
N LYS A 475 -10.29 -7.93 -14.96
CA LYS A 475 -9.14 -8.76 -15.31
C LYS A 475 -8.07 -7.86 -15.95
N TYR A 476 -6.93 -7.78 -15.28
CA TYR A 476 -5.73 -7.12 -15.76
C TYR A 476 -5.02 -7.97 -16.82
N PHE A 477 -4.35 -7.32 -17.77
CA PHE A 477 -3.64 -7.94 -18.89
C PHE A 477 -2.66 -9.04 -18.46
N ASP A 478 -1.86 -8.79 -17.43
CA ASP A 478 -0.84 -9.73 -16.92
C ASP A 478 -1.41 -10.82 -15.99
N GLY A 479 -2.71 -10.76 -15.66
CA GLY A 479 -3.37 -11.68 -14.73
C GLY A 479 -3.07 -11.41 -13.25
N SER A 480 -2.55 -10.23 -12.91
CA SER A 480 -2.32 -9.77 -11.54
C SER A 480 -3.58 -9.81 -10.67
N ASP A 481 -3.37 -9.89 -9.36
CA ASP A 481 -4.46 -9.82 -8.39
C ASP A 481 -5.01 -8.40 -8.34
N ALA A 482 -6.28 -8.27 -8.69
CA ALA A 482 -6.96 -6.99 -8.81
C ALA A 482 -6.97 -6.18 -7.50
N ARG A 483 -6.98 -6.84 -6.32
CA ARG A 483 -6.88 -6.14 -5.03
C ARG A 483 -5.48 -5.59 -4.76
N ARG A 484 -4.44 -6.22 -5.31
CA ARG A 484 -3.06 -5.75 -5.21
C ARG A 484 -2.78 -4.62 -6.21
N VAL A 485 -3.35 -4.69 -7.41
CA VAL A 485 -3.20 -3.66 -8.44
C VAL A 485 -3.84 -2.34 -8.01
N HIS A 486 -4.91 -2.37 -7.20
CA HIS A 486 -5.57 -1.16 -6.70
C HIS A 486 -4.59 -0.12 -6.10
N GLU A 487 -3.57 -0.56 -5.35
CA GLU A 487 -2.54 0.32 -4.79
C GLU A 487 -1.33 0.58 -5.72
N PHE A 488 -1.25 -0.05 -6.88
CA PHE A 488 -0.02 -0.20 -7.69
C PHE A 488 -0.11 0.28 -9.14
N VAL A 489 -1.13 1.09 -9.48
CA VAL A 489 -1.46 1.39 -10.89
C VAL A 489 -0.37 2.14 -11.66
N PHE A 490 0.53 2.89 -11.01
CA PHE A 490 1.67 3.55 -11.69
C PHE A 490 2.98 2.89 -11.28
N ARG A 491 3.68 2.34 -12.26
CA ARG A 491 5.11 2.05 -12.19
C ARG A 491 5.85 2.81 -13.28
#